data_AF-A0A1S1HMM8-F1
#
_entry.id   AF-A0A1S1HMM8-F1
#
_cell.length_a   1.000
_cell.length_b   1.000
_cell.length_c   1.000
_cell.angle_alpha   90.00
_cell.angle_beta   90.00
_cell.angle_gamma   90.00
#
_symmetry.space_group_name_H-M   'P 1'
#
loop_
_entity.id
_entity.type
_entity.pdbx_description
1 polymer ?
#
loop_
_entity_poly.entity_id
_entity_poly.type
_entity_poly.pdbx_seq_one_letter_code
_entity_poly.pdbx_strand_id
1 'polypeptide(L)'
;MAAEKEREEFNANIEIQRKNEKYAHLTQYNKMQDNEVKIVGKNIRADLKKHFPKTKFSVRMRHYTAYYVSWTDGPTSEQIESLLNKYKTGCFDAYQDYHYSEDTPFTAVYGGIDYIFTHRTMSDKAIQQAIDYLLDKYTYGFDSAIVTLENYHNGKLSSIGKEFTSSPYGIAGEIGKVLSKMTF
;
A
#
# COMPACT_ATOMS: atom_id res chain seq x y z
N MET A 1 -27.84 22.49 -16.14
CA MET A 1 -26.74 22.71 -17.12
C MET A 1 -25.39 22.22 -16.59
N ALA A 2 -24.81 22.77 -15.50
CA ALA A 2 -23.49 22.32 -15.01
C ALA A 2 -23.45 20.84 -14.58
N ALA A 3 -24.37 20.43 -13.68
CA ALA A 3 -24.44 19.04 -13.20
C ALA A 3 -24.79 18.01 -14.30
N GLU A 4 -25.50 18.44 -15.34
CA GLU A 4 -25.84 17.58 -16.48
C GLU A 4 -24.60 17.34 -17.36
N LYS A 5 -23.84 18.40 -17.62
CA LYS A 5 -22.56 18.32 -18.33
C LYS A 5 -21.54 17.46 -17.59
N GLU A 6 -21.40 17.63 -16.28
CA GLU A 6 -20.51 16.81 -15.44
C GLU A 6 -20.88 15.32 -15.51
N ARG A 7 -22.19 15.02 -15.48
CA ARG A 7 -22.69 13.65 -15.62
C ARG A 7 -22.41 13.06 -17.01
N GLU A 8 -22.57 13.85 -18.06
CA GLU A 8 -22.23 13.43 -19.43
C GLU A 8 -20.72 13.16 -19.58
N GLU A 9 -19.88 14.04 -19.05
CA GLU A 9 -18.42 13.87 -19.03
C GLU A 9 -18.02 12.62 -18.24
N PHE A 10 -18.64 12.38 -17.09
CA PHE A 10 -18.42 11.17 -16.29
C PHE A 10 -18.78 9.89 -17.07
N ASN A 11 -19.95 9.86 -17.71
CA ASN A 11 -20.38 8.73 -18.53
C ASN A 11 -19.46 8.49 -19.73
N ALA A 12 -19.02 9.56 -20.41
CA ALA A 12 -18.06 9.45 -21.50
C ALA A 12 -16.73 8.85 -21.03
N ASN A 13 -16.25 9.26 -19.86
CA ASN A 13 -15.03 8.73 -19.25
C ASN A 13 -15.17 7.24 -18.86
N ILE A 14 -16.35 6.79 -18.43
CA ILE A 14 -16.62 5.36 -18.19
C ILE A 14 -16.42 4.56 -19.49
N GLU A 15 -16.98 5.04 -20.60
CA GLU A 15 -16.88 4.34 -21.88
C GLU A 15 -15.45 4.29 -22.42
N ILE A 16 -14.67 5.36 -22.22
CA ILE A 16 -13.23 5.37 -22.50
C ILE A 16 -12.53 4.32 -21.64
N GLN A 17 -12.87 4.28 -20.35
CA GLN A 17 -12.23 3.40 -19.39
C GLN A 17 -12.54 1.91 -19.65
N ARG A 18 -13.75 1.58 -20.13
CA ARG A 18 -14.11 0.21 -20.56
C ARG A 18 -13.24 -0.32 -21.70
N LYS A 19 -12.76 0.57 -22.56
CA LYS A 19 -11.92 0.24 -23.74
C LYS A 19 -10.42 0.38 -23.46
N ASN A 20 -10.04 0.66 -22.22
CA ASN A 20 -8.66 0.93 -21.86
C ASN A 20 -7.83 -0.36 -21.80
N GLU A 21 -7.00 -0.59 -22.83
CA GLU A 21 -6.15 -1.77 -22.97
C GLU A 21 -5.16 -1.96 -21.81
N LYS A 22 -4.76 -0.87 -21.12
CA LYS A 22 -3.90 -0.93 -19.93
C LYS A 22 -4.46 -1.87 -18.85
N TYR A 23 -5.79 -1.94 -18.77
CA TYR A 23 -6.54 -2.68 -17.77
C TYR A 23 -7.25 -3.91 -18.35
N ALA A 24 -6.83 -4.40 -19.52
CA ALA A 24 -7.42 -5.60 -20.15
C ALA A 24 -7.30 -6.87 -19.29
N HIS A 25 -6.35 -6.93 -18.35
CA HIS A 25 -6.21 -8.04 -17.40
C HIS A 25 -7.18 -7.97 -16.21
N LEU A 26 -7.94 -6.88 -16.07
CA LEU A 26 -8.94 -6.69 -15.01
C LEU A 26 -10.32 -7.16 -15.48
N THR A 27 -11.12 -7.63 -14.53
CA THR A 27 -12.51 -8.01 -14.76
C THR A 27 -13.40 -6.79 -14.63
N GLN A 28 -14.19 -6.49 -15.67
CA GLN A 28 -15.20 -5.43 -15.60
C GLN A 28 -16.35 -5.86 -14.69
N TYR A 29 -16.83 -4.94 -13.87
CA TYR A 29 -17.93 -5.11 -12.94
C TYR A 29 -19.28 -4.94 -13.64
N ASN A 30 -20.16 -5.92 -13.45
CA ASN A 30 -21.57 -5.85 -13.84
C ASN A 30 -22.47 -5.82 -12.60
N LYS A 31 -23.07 -4.66 -12.32
CA LYS A 31 -23.95 -4.41 -11.18
C LYS A 31 -25.13 -5.39 -11.06
N MET A 32 -25.60 -5.98 -12.15
CA MET A 32 -26.76 -6.90 -12.12
C MET A 32 -26.38 -8.34 -11.75
N GLN A 33 -25.11 -8.73 -11.92
CA GLN A 33 -24.69 -10.13 -11.84
C GLN A 33 -23.56 -10.35 -10.82
N ASP A 34 -22.76 -9.33 -10.58
CA ASP A 34 -21.55 -9.44 -9.78
C ASP A 34 -21.73 -8.87 -8.38
N ASN A 35 -20.97 -9.43 -7.44
CA ASN A 35 -20.71 -8.79 -6.17
C ASN A 35 -19.47 -7.91 -6.33
N GLU A 36 -19.66 -6.58 -6.28
CA GLU A 36 -18.61 -5.59 -6.50
C GLU A 36 -17.35 -5.83 -5.67
N VAL A 37 -17.52 -6.05 -4.36
CA VAL A 37 -16.41 -6.28 -3.43
C VAL A 37 -15.58 -7.49 -3.87
N LYS A 38 -16.23 -8.57 -4.31
CA LYS A 38 -15.52 -9.75 -4.85
C LYS A 38 -14.77 -9.44 -6.15
N ILE A 39 -15.34 -8.62 -7.04
CA ILE A 39 -14.68 -8.17 -8.27
C ILE A 39 -13.44 -7.33 -7.95
N VAL A 40 -13.56 -6.37 -7.03
CA VAL A 40 -12.43 -5.56 -6.55
C VAL A 40 -11.33 -6.46 -6.00
N GLY A 41 -11.66 -7.42 -5.13
CA GLY A 41 -10.68 -8.37 -4.61
C GLY A 41 -10.02 -9.22 -5.69
N LYS A 42 -10.71 -9.56 -6.79
CA LYS A 42 -10.14 -10.26 -7.95
C LYS A 42 -9.17 -9.35 -8.71
N ASN A 43 -9.58 -8.11 -8.94
CA ASN A 43 -8.81 -7.10 -9.68
C ASN A 43 -7.54 -6.67 -8.94
N ILE A 44 -7.62 -6.46 -7.62
CA ILE A 44 -6.45 -6.22 -6.75
C ILE A 44 -5.42 -7.35 -6.92
N ARG A 45 -5.83 -8.62 -6.86
CA ARG A 45 -4.92 -9.76 -7.03
C ARG A 45 -4.30 -9.80 -8.43
N ALA A 46 -5.09 -9.49 -9.46
CA ALA A 46 -4.62 -9.46 -10.85
C ALA A 46 -3.56 -8.37 -11.05
N ASP A 47 -3.80 -7.16 -10.54
CA ASP A 47 -2.85 -6.06 -10.58
C ASP A 47 -1.55 -6.38 -9.83
N LEU A 48 -1.66 -6.88 -8.60
CA LEU A 48 -0.49 -7.23 -7.78
C LEU A 48 0.35 -8.32 -8.48
N LYS A 49 -0.29 -9.34 -9.05
CA LYS A 49 0.40 -10.40 -9.79
C LYS A 49 1.09 -9.89 -11.06
N LYS A 50 0.46 -8.95 -11.78
CA LYS A 50 1.02 -8.36 -13.01
C LYS A 50 2.25 -7.51 -12.73
N HIS A 51 2.21 -6.67 -11.67
CA HIS A 51 3.28 -5.72 -11.38
C HIS A 51 4.39 -6.32 -10.49
N PHE A 52 4.04 -7.25 -9.60
CA PHE A 52 4.96 -7.84 -8.62
C PHE A 52 4.87 -9.37 -8.61
N PRO A 53 5.19 -10.04 -9.74
CA PRO A 53 5.00 -11.48 -9.89
C PRO A 53 5.83 -12.34 -8.94
N LYS A 54 6.93 -11.80 -8.40
CA LYS A 54 7.83 -12.49 -7.46
C LYS A 54 7.40 -12.39 -6.00
N THR A 55 6.44 -11.51 -5.68
CA THR A 55 5.99 -11.27 -4.31
C THR A 55 4.69 -12.00 -4.03
N LYS A 56 4.63 -12.72 -2.91
CA LYS A 56 3.41 -13.40 -2.47
C LYS A 56 2.55 -12.46 -1.62
N PHE A 57 1.38 -12.09 -2.13
CA PHE A 57 0.42 -11.25 -1.42
C PHE A 57 -0.68 -12.06 -0.75
N SER A 58 -1.06 -11.64 0.45
CA SER A 58 -2.30 -12.01 1.12
C SER A 58 -3.31 -10.88 0.95
N VAL A 59 -4.37 -11.13 0.17
CA VAL A 59 -5.48 -10.19 -0.03
C VAL A 59 -6.71 -10.75 0.66
N ARG A 60 -7.14 -10.10 1.75
CA ARG A 60 -8.22 -10.54 2.63
C ARG A 60 -9.26 -9.44 2.80
N MET A 61 -10.53 -9.80 2.62
CA MET A 61 -11.64 -8.95 3.03
C MET A 61 -11.86 -9.17 4.53
N ARG A 62 -11.78 -8.11 5.33
CA ARG A 62 -12.06 -8.18 6.78
C ARG A 62 -13.43 -7.63 7.12
N HIS A 63 -13.87 -6.60 6.40
CA HIS A 63 -15.20 -6.00 6.50
C HIS A 63 -15.76 -5.78 5.08
N TYR A 64 -17.08 -5.57 4.98
CA TYR A 64 -17.77 -5.42 3.69
C TYR A 64 -17.24 -4.26 2.83
N THR A 65 -16.59 -3.27 3.45
CA THR A 65 -16.06 -2.07 2.78
C THR A 65 -14.53 -1.98 2.87
N ALA A 66 -13.83 -3.07 3.22
CA ALA A 66 -12.39 -3.02 3.46
C ALA A 66 -11.61 -4.26 3.01
N TYR A 67 -10.54 -4.00 2.25
CA TYR A 67 -9.50 -4.98 1.93
C TYR A 67 -8.21 -4.72 2.72
N TYR A 68 -7.61 -5.81 3.18
CA TYR A 68 -6.29 -5.84 3.79
C TYR A 68 -5.34 -6.60 2.88
N VAL A 69 -4.29 -5.92 2.45
CA VAL A 69 -3.23 -6.46 1.60
C VAL A 69 -1.95 -6.53 2.41
N SER A 70 -1.46 -7.74 2.64
CA SER A 70 -0.19 -7.94 3.35
C SER A 70 0.78 -8.80 2.56
N TRP A 71 2.08 -8.53 2.73
CA TRP A 71 3.17 -9.27 2.13
C TRP A 71 4.44 -9.15 2.98
N THR A 72 5.40 -10.02 2.69
CA THR A 72 6.73 -10.02 3.31
C THR A 72 7.75 -9.55 2.28
N ASP A 73 8.67 -8.67 2.69
CA ASP A 73 9.73 -8.09 1.86
C ASP A 73 9.18 -7.42 0.57
N GLY A 74 9.90 -7.46 -0.56
CA GLY A 74 9.35 -7.07 -1.86
C GLY A 74 9.17 -5.55 -2.07
N PRO A 75 8.13 -5.13 -2.82
CA PRO A 75 7.88 -3.72 -3.13
C PRO A 75 7.55 -2.90 -1.88
N THR A 76 7.82 -1.59 -1.95
CA THR A 76 7.52 -0.68 -0.84
C THR A 76 6.01 -0.50 -0.66
N SER A 77 5.58 -0.14 0.55
CA SER A 77 4.16 0.15 0.80
C SER A 77 3.64 1.25 -0.12
N GLU A 78 4.45 2.28 -0.38
CA GLU A 78 4.12 3.37 -1.29
C GLU A 78 3.87 2.88 -2.72
N GLN A 79 4.69 1.95 -3.23
CA GLN A 79 4.48 1.35 -4.56
C GLN A 79 3.15 0.58 -4.62
N ILE A 80 2.80 -0.15 -3.57
CA ILE A 80 1.52 -0.87 -3.49
C ILE A 80 0.35 0.09 -3.36
N GLU A 81 0.45 1.10 -2.50
CA GLU A 81 -0.60 2.09 -2.29
C GLU A 81 -0.88 2.89 -3.55
N SER A 82 0.16 3.36 -4.23
CA SER A 82 0.04 4.04 -5.53
C SER A 82 -0.68 3.16 -6.57
N LEU A 83 -0.36 1.86 -6.61
CA LEU A 83 -1.02 0.93 -7.52
C LEU A 83 -2.51 0.71 -7.16
N LEU A 84 -2.84 0.62 -5.88
CA LEU A 84 -4.17 0.25 -5.40
C LEU A 84 -5.11 1.44 -5.17
N ASN A 85 -4.59 2.68 -5.11
CA ASN A 85 -5.40 3.86 -4.79
C ASN A 85 -6.58 4.07 -5.76
N LYS A 86 -6.43 3.64 -7.02
CA LYS A 86 -7.50 3.72 -8.03
C LYS A 86 -8.78 2.93 -7.71
N TYR A 87 -8.72 2.00 -6.77
CA TYR A 87 -9.89 1.24 -6.30
C TYR A 87 -10.58 1.90 -5.09
N LYS A 88 -9.97 2.92 -4.46
CA LYS A 88 -10.53 3.56 -3.26
C LYS A 88 -11.65 4.52 -3.63
N THR A 89 -12.77 4.40 -2.94
CA THR A 89 -13.95 5.29 -3.05
C THR A 89 -14.22 6.10 -1.80
N GLY A 90 -13.68 5.69 -0.65
CA GLY A 90 -13.99 6.28 0.65
C GLY A 90 -13.37 7.66 0.81
N CYS A 91 -14.22 8.63 1.16
CA CYS A 91 -13.89 10.02 1.44
C CYS A 91 -14.37 10.39 2.85
N PHE A 92 -13.65 11.28 3.51
CA PHE A 92 -14.01 11.78 4.83
C PHE A 92 -13.94 13.30 4.87
N ASP A 93 -15.06 13.95 5.14
CA ASP A 93 -15.14 15.38 5.41
C ASP A 93 -14.97 15.62 6.91
N ALA A 94 -13.80 16.14 7.30
CA ALA A 94 -13.48 16.42 8.70
C ALA A 94 -14.23 17.62 9.27
N TYR A 95 -14.73 18.54 8.43
CA TYR A 95 -15.52 19.68 8.90
C TYR A 95 -16.95 19.25 9.25
N GLN A 96 -17.52 18.33 8.47
CA GLN A 96 -18.86 17.78 8.71
C GLN A 96 -18.87 16.50 9.56
N ASP A 97 -17.69 15.95 9.89
CA ASP A 97 -17.53 14.64 10.53
C ASP A 97 -18.32 13.53 9.79
N TYR A 98 -18.21 13.54 8.45
CA TYR A 98 -19.05 12.74 7.58
C TYR A 98 -18.22 11.89 6.61
N HIS A 99 -18.50 10.59 6.60
CA HIS A 99 -17.91 9.65 5.64
C HIS A 99 -18.88 9.41 4.48
N TYR A 100 -18.35 9.45 3.26
CA TYR A 100 -19.09 9.14 2.04
C TYR A 100 -18.21 8.39 1.04
N SER A 101 -18.84 7.77 0.05
CA SER A 101 -18.15 7.08 -1.03
C SER A 101 -18.38 7.83 -2.34
N GLU A 102 -17.32 8.05 -3.09
CA GLU A 102 -17.36 8.70 -4.40
C GLU A 102 -16.77 7.79 -5.47
N ASP A 103 -17.54 7.53 -6.52
CA ASP A 103 -17.09 6.72 -7.64
C ASP A 103 -16.27 7.54 -8.64
N THR A 104 -15.27 6.89 -9.21
CA THR A 104 -14.53 7.39 -10.37
C THR A 104 -14.96 6.61 -11.61
N PRO A 105 -14.65 7.10 -12.82
CA PRO A 105 -14.84 6.30 -14.03
C PRO A 105 -14.12 4.94 -13.97
N PHE A 106 -13.03 4.83 -13.22
CA PHE A 106 -12.35 3.56 -12.96
C PHE A 106 -13.17 2.62 -12.09
N THR A 107 -13.66 3.08 -10.94
CA THR A 107 -14.42 2.23 -10.00
C THR A 107 -15.78 1.85 -10.56
N ALA A 108 -16.41 2.71 -11.35
CA ALA A 108 -17.64 2.38 -12.08
C ALA A 108 -17.45 1.20 -13.06
N VAL A 109 -16.24 0.99 -13.61
CA VAL A 109 -15.94 -0.10 -14.55
C VAL A 109 -15.38 -1.34 -13.85
N TYR A 110 -14.53 -1.19 -12.84
CA TYR A 110 -13.77 -2.29 -12.24
C TYR A 110 -14.11 -2.57 -10.77
N GLY A 111 -15.08 -1.85 -10.22
CA GLY A 111 -15.50 -1.86 -8.82
C GLY A 111 -14.68 -0.92 -7.93
N GLY A 112 -15.33 -0.42 -6.88
CA GLY A 112 -14.74 0.40 -5.83
C GLY A 112 -14.84 -0.22 -4.43
N ILE A 113 -13.99 0.24 -3.52
CA ILE A 113 -14.06 -0.11 -2.10
C ILE A 113 -13.61 1.06 -1.24
N ASP A 114 -14.24 1.28 -0.08
CA ASP A 114 -13.91 2.47 0.73
C ASP A 114 -12.48 2.43 1.26
N TYR A 115 -12.07 1.26 1.77
CA TYR A 115 -10.79 1.12 2.44
C TYR A 115 -9.92 0.03 1.84
N ILE A 116 -8.66 0.38 1.62
CA ILE A 116 -7.59 -0.56 1.33
C ILE A 116 -6.45 -0.26 2.29
N PHE A 117 -6.15 -1.23 3.14
CA PHE A 117 -5.05 -1.19 4.09
C PHE A 117 -3.90 -2.04 3.57
N THR A 118 -2.68 -1.52 3.64
CA THR A 118 -1.48 -2.24 3.24
C THR A 118 -0.61 -2.51 4.46
N HIS A 119 0.01 -3.68 4.51
CA HIS A 119 0.94 -4.03 5.58
C HIS A 119 2.10 -4.85 5.05
N ARG A 120 3.31 -4.28 5.13
CA ARG A 120 4.55 -4.92 4.71
C ARG A 120 5.34 -5.36 5.94
N THR A 121 5.60 -6.66 6.05
CA THR A 121 6.46 -7.23 7.09
C THR A 121 7.88 -7.42 6.55
N MET A 122 8.91 -7.09 7.33
CA MET A 122 10.32 -7.29 6.95
C MET A 122 10.82 -8.62 7.49
N SER A 123 11.52 -9.40 6.67
CA SER A 123 12.22 -10.59 7.13
C SER A 123 13.49 -10.23 7.91
N ASP A 124 13.94 -11.15 8.76
CA ASP A 124 15.21 -11.04 9.49
C ASP A 124 16.40 -10.75 8.56
N LYS A 125 16.39 -11.35 7.37
CA LYS A 125 17.43 -11.12 6.36
C LYS A 125 17.41 -9.67 5.87
N ALA A 126 16.25 -9.12 5.57
CA ALA A 126 16.10 -7.73 5.15
C ALA A 126 16.54 -6.77 6.27
N ILE A 127 16.13 -7.05 7.52
CA ILE A 127 16.51 -6.27 8.69
C ILE A 127 18.04 -6.30 8.88
N GLN A 128 18.66 -7.48 8.79
CA GLN A 128 20.11 -7.61 8.90
C GLN A 128 20.84 -6.83 7.80
N GLN A 129 20.37 -6.89 6.56
CA GLN A 129 20.94 -6.11 5.46
C GLN A 129 20.85 -4.60 5.71
N ALA A 130 19.75 -4.12 6.32
CA ALA A 130 19.62 -2.72 6.69
C ALA A 130 20.55 -2.33 7.85
N ILE A 131 20.76 -3.21 8.82
CA ILE A 131 21.75 -3.03 9.90
C ILE A 131 23.15 -2.93 9.31
N ASP A 132 23.54 -3.88 8.46
CA ASP A 132 24.87 -3.93 7.84
C ASP A 132 25.13 -2.66 7.01
N TYR A 133 24.12 -2.22 6.23
CA TYR A 133 24.19 -0.97 5.48
C TYR A 133 24.40 0.26 6.38
N LEU A 134 23.75 0.32 7.54
CA LEU A 134 23.93 1.44 8.47
C LEU A 134 25.31 1.43 9.14
N LEU A 135 25.80 0.26 9.53
CA LEU A 135 27.12 0.12 10.13
C LEU A 135 28.23 0.50 9.14
N ASP A 136 28.10 0.08 7.88
CA ASP A 136 29.05 0.46 6.81
C ASP A 136 29.01 1.97 6.54
N LYS A 137 27.81 2.54 6.44
CA LYS A 137 27.62 3.98 6.19
C LYS A 137 28.13 4.86 7.34
N TYR A 138 28.06 4.39 8.57
CA TYR A 138 28.42 5.15 9.77
C TYR A 138 29.49 4.43 10.59
N THR A 139 30.70 4.32 10.03
CA THR A 139 31.85 3.57 10.56
C THR A 139 32.24 3.92 12.02
N TYR A 140 31.91 5.13 12.50
CA TYR A 140 32.21 5.59 13.87
C TYR A 140 30.96 5.96 14.69
N GLY A 141 29.77 5.82 14.11
CA GLY A 141 28.53 6.32 14.73
C GLY A 141 27.80 5.29 15.60
N PHE A 142 28.04 4.00 15.37
CA PHE A 142 27.28 2.93 15.99
C PHE A 142 28.17 1.78 16.45
N ASP A 143 27.99 1.33 17.69
CA ASP A 143 28.64 0.15 18.21
C ASP A 143 27.99 -1.11 17.62
N SER A 144 28.75 -1.83 16.80
CA SER A 144 28.32 -3.09 16.17
C SER A 144 27.94 -4.19 17.18
N ALA A 145 28.45 -4.15 18.41
CA ALA A 145 28.04 -5.08 19.46
C ALA A 145 26.63 -4.77 20.00
N ILE A 146 26.17 -3.53 19.84
CA ILE A 146 24.85 -3.07 20.27
C ILE A 146 23.84 -3.19 19.13
N VAL A 147 24.20 -2.77 17.92
CA VAL A 147 23.31 -2.77 16.74
C VAL A 147 23.21 -4.16 16.11
N THR A 148 22.46 -5.03 16.77
CA THR A 148 22.24 -6.41 16.35
C THR A 148 20.78 -6.69 16.03
N LEU A 149 20.51 -7.71 15.22
CA LEU A 149 19.15 -8.16 14.91
C LEU A 149 18.36 -8.57 16.17
N GLU A 150 19.02 -9.21 17.14
CA GLU A 150 18.40 -9.58 18.42
C GLU A 150 17.96 -8.33 19.21
N ASN A 151 18.83 -7.32 19.30
CA ASN A 151 18.48 -6.09 20.01
C ASN A 151 17.42 -5.27 19.26
N TYR A 152 17.34 -5.39 17.94
CA TYR A 152 16.23 -4.83 17.15
C TYR A 152 14.89 -5.48 17.52
N HIS A 153 14.82 -6.82 17.51
CA HIS A 153 13.59 -7.56 17.85
C HIS A 153 13.14 -7.35 19.29
N ASN A 154 14.10 -7.23 20.22
CA ASN A 154 13.83 -6.91 21.62
C ASN A 154 13.46 -5.43 21.85
N GLY A 155 13.40 -4.61 20.80
CA GLY A 155 13.04 -3.19 20.87
C GLY A 155 14.09 -2.28 21.53
N LYS A 156 15.25 -2.83 21.93
CA LYS A 156 16.31 -2.09 22.63
C LYS A 156 16.89 -0.95 21.78
N LEU A 157 16.94 -1.13 20.45
CA LEU A 157 17.47 -0.11 19.54
C LEU A 157 16.59 1.14 19.42
N SER A 158 15.37 1.12 19.96
CA SER A 158 14.46 2.28 19.93
C SER A 158 14.88 3.40 20.89
N SER A 159 15.61 3.05 21.96
CA SER A 159 16.11 3.99 22.98
C SER A 159 17.55 4.45 22.75
N ILE A 160 18.27 3.84 21.80
CA ILE A 160 19.72 4.03 21.63
C ILE A 160 19.99 4.95 20.43
N GLY A 161 21.03 5.80 20.55
CA GLY A 161 21.52 6.65 19.47
C GLY A 161 20.55 7.75 19.04
N LYS A 162 19.67 8.20 19.95
CA LYS A 162 18.73 9.31 19.66
C LYS A 162 19.45 10.64 19.44
N GLU A 163 20.60 10.80 20.07
CA GLU A 163 21.52 11.92 19.93
C GLU A 163 22.23 11.95 18.57
N PHE A 164 22.28 10.81 17.86
CA PHE A 164 22.94 10.66 16.56
C PHE A 164 21.96 10.46 15.40
N THR A 165 20.66 10.37 15.68
CA THR A 165 19.63 10.07 14.69
C THR A 165 18.55 11.15 14.67
N SER A 166 17.92 11.35 13.52
CA SER A 166 16.79 12.29 13.41
C SER A 166 15.46 11.64 13.78
N SER A 167 15.47 10.35 14.11
CA SER A 167 14.28 9.60 14.46
C SER A 167 14.02 9.62 15.97
N PRO A 168 12.78 9.85 16.43
CA PRO A 168 12.43 9.71 17.85
C PRO A 168 12.59 8.27 18.36
N TYR A 169 12.73 7.30 17.44
CA TYR A 169 12.94 5.87 17.70
C TYR A 169 14.41 5.45 17.57
N GLY A 170 15.36 6.38 17.69
CA GLY A 170 16.79 6.05 17.70
C GLY A 170 17.25 5.27 16.46
N ILE A 171 18.17 4.33 16.67
CA ILE A 171 18.73 3.46 15.62
C ILE A 171 17.64 2.60 14.97
N ALA A 172 16.66 2.08 15.73
CA ALA A 172 15.55 1.31 15.16
C ALA A 172 14.78 2.11 14.11
N GLY A 173 14.63 3.42 14.32
CA GLY A 173 14.01 4.32 13.36
C GLY A 173 14.82 4.52 12.08
N GLU A 174 16.14 4.62 12.17
CA GLU A 174 17.01 4.69 10.99
C GLU A 174 16.99 3.37 10.21
N ILE A 175 16.99 2.22 10.90
CA ILE A 175 16.78 0.90 10.27
C ILE A 175 15.45 0.91 9.50
N GLY A 176 14.37 1.39 10.11
CA GLY A 176 13.06 1.52 9.46
C GLY A 176 13.08 2.42 8.21
N LYS A 177 13.81 3.55 8.23
CA LYS A 177 13.96 4.44 7.07
C LYS A 177 14.73 3.80 5.93
N VAL A 178 15.72 2.95 6.25
CA VAL A 178 16.45 2.17 5.24
C VAL A 178 15.51 1.13 4.63
N LEU A 179 14.81 0.36 5.46
CA LEU A 179 13.86 -0.68 5.04
C LEU A 179 12.70 -0.15 4.21
N SER A 180 12.23 1.07 4.46
CA SER A 180 11.14 1.68 3.69
C SER A 180 11.54 2.02 2.25
N LYS A 181 12.83 2.27 2.01
CA LYS A 181 13.39 2.59 0.69
C LYS A 181 13.96 1.38 -0.03
N MET A 182 14.37 0.35 0.72
CA MET A 182 14.89 -0.89 0.13
C MET A 182 13.76 -1.72 -0.49
N THR A 183 14.01 -2.12 -1.74
CA THR A 183 13.24 -3.13 -2.44
C THR A 183 14.06 -4.42 -2.44
N PHE A 184 13.42 -5.54 -2.11
CA PHE A 184 14.05 -6.85 -1.96
C PHE A 184 13.47 -7.85 -2.96
#